data_AF-A0A436FBN1-F1
#
_entry.id   AF-A0A436FBN1-F1
#
_cell.length_a   1.000
_cell.length_b   1.000
_cell.length_c   1.000
_cell.angle_alpha   90.00
_cell.angle_beta   90.00
_cell.angle_gamma   90.00
#
_symmetry.space_group_name_H-M   'P 1'
#
loop_
_entity.id
_entity.type
_entity.pdbx_description
1 polymer ?
#
loop_
_entity_poly.entity_id
_entity_poly.type
_entity_poly.pdbx_seq_one_letter_code
_entity_poly.pdbx_strand_id
1 'polypeptide(L)' 'MSFKVAIVGATGNVGREMLNILEERGFPVSEVVALASRRSQGTEV' A
#
# COMPACT_ATOMS: atom_id res chain seq x y z
N MET A 1 -4.77 -18.85 -2.38
CA MET A 1 -4.81 -18.17 -1.07
C MET A 1 -4.42 -16.73 -1.30
N SER A 2 -5.19 -15.76 -0.83
CA SER A 2 -4.93 -14.32 -0.97
C SER A 2 -4.64 -13.69 0.40
N PHE A 3 -3.88 -12.61 0.41
CA PHE A 3 -3.46 -11.91 1.62
C PHE A 3 -4.19 -10.57 1.78
N LYS A 4 -4.49 -10.20 3.01
CA LYS A 4 -4.78 -8.82 3.38
C LYS A 4 -3.48 -8.15 3.79
N VAL A 5 -3.09 -7.10 3.09
CA VAL A 5 -1.79 -6.44 3.25
C VAL A 5 -1.99 -5.02 3.75
N ALA A 6 -1.27 -4.64 4.81
CA ALA A 6 -1.23 -3.26 5.28
C ALA A 6 0.15 -2.67 4.98
N ILE A 7 0.18 -1.49 4.33
CA ILE A 7 1.42 -0.77 4.05
C ILE A 7 1.49 0.45 4.96
N VAL A 8 2.39 0.41 5.94
CA VAL A 8 2.62 1.53 6.86
C VAL A 8 3.63 2.49 6.24
N GLY A 9 3.25 3.76 6.13
CA GLY A 9 4.03 4.75 5.38
C GLY A 9 3.69 4.78 3.89
N ALA A 10 2.47 4.40 3.50
CA ALA A 10 2.02 4.33 2.10
C ALA A 10 2.22 5.65 1.32
N THR A 11 2.19 6.81 2.00
CA THR A 11 2.43 8.11 1.36
C THR A 11 3.91 8.52 1.21
N GLY A 12 4.85 7.70 1.66
CA GLY A 12 6.29 7.90 1.44
C GLY A 12 6.75 7.33 0.10
N ASN A 13 7.98 7.65 -0.32
CA ASN A 13 8.54 7.13 -1.58
C ASN A 13 8.55 5.60 -1.61
N VAL A 14 9.01 4.97 -0.52
CA VAL A 14 9.05 3.51 -0.40
C VAL A 14 7.64 2.91 -0.34
N GLY A 15 6.70 3.57 0.34
CA GLY A 15 5.32 3.08 0.43
C GLY A 15 4.61 3.02 -0.92
N ARG A 16 4.81 4.05 -1.76
CA ARG A 16 4.30 4.06 -3.14
C ARG A 16 4.95 3.00 -4.00
N GLU A 17 6.26 2.85 -3.89
CA GLU A 17 6.97 1.82 -4.67
C GLU A 17 6.54 0.40 -4.27
N MET A 18 6.26 0.16 -2.99
CA MET A 18 5.70 -1.10 -2.53
C MET A 18 4.34 -1.40 -3.16
N LEU A 19 3.48 -0.41 -3.37
CA LEU A 19 2.20 -0.58 -4.06
C LEU A 19 2.43 -1.03 -5.52
N ASN A 20 3.31 -0.31 -6.24
CA ASN A 20 3.67 -0.65 -7.62
C ASN A 20 4.23 -2.08 -7.73
N ILE A 21 5.17 -2.44 -6.85
CA ILE A 21 5.80 -3.78 -6.87
C ILE A 21 4.77 -4.89 -6.60
N LEU A 22 3.81 -4.68 -5.70
CA LEU A 22 2.77 -5.67 -5.45
C LEU A 22 1.91 -5.92 -6.70
N GLU A 23 1.57 -4.86 -7.43
CA GLU A 23 0.84 -4.93 -8.70
C GLU A 23 1.68 -5.60 -9.80
N GLU A 24 2.89 -5.11 -10.05
CA GLU A 24 3.80 -5.63 -11.09
C GLU A 24 4.11 -7.12 -10.91
N ARG A 25 4.24 -7.57 -9.67
CA ARG A 25 4.53 -8.97 -9.33
C ARG A 25 3.28 -9.85 -9.37
N GLY A 26 2.09 -9.27 -9.54
CA GLY A 26 0.82 -10.00 -9.39
C GLY A 26 0.73 -10.66 -8.02
N PHE A 27 1.23 -9.99 -6.97
CA PHE A 27 1.24 -10.58 -5.63
C PHE A 27 -0.21 -10.85 -5.20
N PRO A 28 -0.52 -12.03 -4.62
CA PRO A 28 -1.91 -12.43 -4.36
C PRO A 28 -2.50 -11.65 -3.19
N VAL A 29 -2.98 -10.43 -3.45
CA VAL A 29 -3.64 -9.55 -2.48
C VAL A 29 -5.15 -9.57 -2.70
N SER A 30 -5.91 -9.77 -1.62
CA SER A 30 -7.36 -9.56 -1.64
C SER A 30 -7.77 -8.16 -1.20
N GLU A 31 -6.94 -7.50 -0.38
CA GLU A 31 -7.18 -6.15 0.11
C GLU A 31 -5.87 -5.47 0.51
N VAL A 32 -5.67 -4.22 0.09
CA VAL A 32 -4.57 -3.36 0.52
C VAL A 32 -5.12 -2.30 1.47
N VAL A 33 -4.53 -2.16 2.66
CA VAL A 33 -4.81 -1.09 3.61
C VAL A 33 -3.62 -0.14 3.65
N ALA A 34 -3.76 1.03 3.00
CA ALA A 34 -2.76 2.08 3.03
C ALA A 34 -2.83 2.84 4.37
N LEU A 35 -1.77 2.75 5.17
CA LEU A 35 -1.67 3.42 6.47
C LEU A 35 -0.60 4.50 6.41
N ALA A 36 -0.93 5.68 6.93
CA ALA A 36 -0.01 6.81 7.02
C ALA A 36 -0.32 7.70 8.23
N SER A 37 0.48 8.74 8.42
CA SER A 37 0.27 9.72 9.49
C SER A 37 -1.06 10.47 9.34
N ARG A 38 -1.59 11.05 10.42
CA ARG A 38 -2.86 11.80 10.40
C ARG A 38 -2.91 12.90 9.34
N ARG A 39 -1.80 13.63 9.13
CA ARG A 39 -1.69 14.69 8.12
C ARG A 39 -1.80 14.18 6.67
N SER A 40 -1.65 12.88 6.47
CA SER A 40 -1.74 12.22 5.15
C SER A 40 -3.10 11.59 4.90
N GLN A 41 -4.07 11.72 5.82
CA GLN A 41 -5.42 11.17 5.61
C GLN A 41 -6.10 11.84 4.42
N GLY A 42 -6.78 11.04 3.59
CA GLY A 42 -7.42 11.49 2.36
C GLY A 42 -6.48 11.76 1.19
N THR A 43 -5.16 11.57 1.36
CA THR A 43 -4.22 11.62 0.24
C THR A 43 -4.39 10.38 -0.63
N GLU A 44 -4.58 10.59 -1.93
CA GLU A 44 -4.59 9.52 -2.92
C GLU A 44 -3.17 9.01 -3.17
N VAL A 45 -3.02 7.69 -3.17
CA VAL A 45 -1.76 6.96 -3.39
C VAL A 45 -2.01 5.66 -4.11
#